data_AF-A0A535WZ36-F1
#
_entry.id   AF-A0A535WZ36-F1
#
_cell.length_a   1.000
_cell.length_b   1.000
_cell.length_c   1.000
_cell.angle_alpha   90.00
_cell.angle_beta   90.00
_cell.angle_gamma   90.00
#
_symmetry.space_group_name_H-M   'P 1'
#
loop_
_entity.id
_entity.type
_entity.pdbx_description
1 polymer ?
#
loop_
_entity_poly.entity_id
_entity_poly.type
_entity_poly.pdbx_seq_one_letter_code
_entity_poly.pdbx_strand_id
1 'polypeptide(L)'
;MQVTETELWKIVEEIGAALDGTPMTREELIAVVGKGKSARVRELLKSGWGGMLKPAARNGQLCFGPNRGQSVTFVSPQKWLPTWREVDPEEAIVEMARRYLRSYGPATKSDFARWWGAWPGVANAAWSGLAKELVPVSVEGVRGEILAGDLDSLENARMGDSVQLLPLFDPYLMGYATRGHLFDAVYAPRVSRTAGWISAVVLAGGRVVATWTHAVRDTTLHISIEPFQKLAPNVMPEVRHCAAALARAMGIGRTAISRRARSS
;
A
#
# COMPACT_ATOMS: atom_id res chain seq x y z
N MET A 1 18.70 15.84 -19.26
CA MET A 1 18.56 17.30 -19.53
C MET A 1 17.37 17.80 -18.70
N GLN A 2 17.64 18.36 -17.52
CA GLN A 2 16.68 18.52 -16.42
C GLN A 2 15.83 19.80 -16.54
N VAL A 3 14.56 19.71 -16.13
CA VAL A 3 13.71 20.85 -15.73
C VAL A 3 14.29 21.41 -14.44
N THR A 4 14.34 22.73 -14.27
CA THR A 4 14.79 23.30 -13.00
C THR A 4 13.76 23.01 -11.91
N GLU A 5 14.18 22.97 -10.66
CA GLU A 5 13.26 22.75 -9.53
C GLU A 5 12.13 23.80 -9.52
N THR A 6 12.46 25.07 -9.79
CA THR A 6 11.49 26.16 -9.88
C THR A 6 10.49 25.96 -11.01
N GLU A 7 10.94 25.54 -12.20
CA GLU A 7 10.04 25.25 -13.33
C GLU A 7 9.12 24.06 -13.02
N LEU A 8 9.64 23.04 -12.32
CA LEU A 8 8.85 21.89 -11.90
C LEU A 8 7.73 22.30 -10.94
N TRP A 9 8.06 23.06 -9.89
CA TRP A 9 7.07 23.49 -8.90
C TRP A 9 6.01 24.41 -9.50
N LYS A 10 6.39 25.30 -10.42
CA LYS A 10 5.43 26.11 -11.15
C LYS A 10 4.43 25.27 -11.96
N ILE A 11 4.91 24.22 -12.63
CA ILE A 11 4.03 23.30 -13.37
C ILE A 11 3.10 22.54 -12.42
N VAL A 12 3.59 22.14 -11.25
CA VAL A 12 2.82 21.44 -10.22
C VAL A 12 1.68 22.32 -9.68
N GLU A 13 1.96 23.60 -9.39
CA GLU A 13 0.94 24.59 -9.01
C GLU A 13 -0.11 24.80 -10.10
N GLU A 14 0.31 24.93 -11.37
CA GLU A 14 -0.60 25.09 -12.50
C GLU A 14 -1.48 23.86 -12.72
N ILE A 15 -0.97 22.65 -12.46
CA ILE A 15 -1.77 21.41 -12.46
C ILE A 15 -2.88 21.51 -11.42
N GLY A 16 -2.56 21.90 -10.18
CA GLY A 16 -3.54 22.06 -9.11
C GLY A 16 -4.59 23.13 -9.45
N ALA A 17 -4.15 24.27 -9.98
CA ALA A 17 -5.04 25.38 -10.35
C ALA A 17 -5.99 25.04 -11.50
N ALA A 18 -5.58 24.17 -12.43
CA ALA A 18 -6.40 23.72 -13.55
C ALA A 18 -7.58 22.83 -13.13
N LEU A 19 -7.49 22.16 -11.97
CA LEU A 19 -8.53 21.26 -11.47
C LEU A 19 -9.59 22.06 -10.70
N ASP A 20 -10.58 22.57 -11.42
CA ASP A 20 -11.60 23.48 -10.89
C ASP A 20 -12.75 22.82 -10.13
N GLY A 21 -12.74 21.49 -10.03
CA GLY A 21 -13.82 20.66 -9.48
C GLY A 21 -14.43 19.72 -10.52
N THR A 22 -14.23 20.01 -11.81
CA THR A 22 -14.63 19.11 -12.90
C THR A 22 -13.57 18.03 -13.13
N PRO A 23 -13.93 16.73 -13.24
CA PRO A 23 -12.96 15.69 -13.55
C PRO A 23 -12.35 15.85 -14.95
N MET A 24 -11.03 15.96 -15.02
CA MET A 24 -10.27 16.12 -16.27
C MET A 24 -9.48 14.86 -16.61
N THR A 25 -9.45 14.44 -17.87
CA THR A 25 -8.51 13.39 -18.30
C THR A 25 -7.07 13.91 -18.27
N ARG A 26 -6.10 13.00 -18.37
CA ARG A 26 -4.70 13.36 -18.56
C ARG A 26 -4.50 14.32 -19.74
N GLU A 27 -5.12 14.01 -20.87
CA GLU A 27 -4.97 14.76 -22.11
C GLU A 27 -5.53 16.18 -21.98
N GLU A 28 -6.70 16.32 -21.34
CA GLU A 28 -7.34 17.60 -21.06
C GLU A 28 -6.46 18.45 -20.13
N LEU A 29 -5.95 17.85 -19.06
CA LEU A 29 -5.10 18.53 -18.08
C LEU A 29 -3.77 18.98 -18.72
N ILE A 30 -3.15 18.14 -19.55
CA ILE A 30 -1.96 18.50 -20.35
C ILE A 30 -2.28 19.64 -21.32
N ALA A 31 -3.45 19.63 -21.96
CA ALA A 31 -3.84 20.68 -22.90
C ALA A 31 -4.01 22.04 -22.20
N VAL A 32 -4.64 22.05 -21.02
CA VAL A 32 -4.82 23.26 -20.21
C VAL A 32 -3.49 23.78 -19.69
N VAL A 33 -2.72 22.94 -19.00
CA VAL A 33 -1.43 23.33 -18.42
C VAL A 33 -0.41 23.66 -19.51
N GLY A 34 -0.44 22.97 -20.65
CA GLY A 34 0.47 23.19 -21.77
C GLY A 34 0.18 24.45 -22.60
N LYS A 35 -0.97 25.11 -22.40
CA LYS A 35 -1.36 26.30 -23.16
C LYS A 35 -0.36 27.43 -22.93
N GLY A 36 0.14 28.02 -24.02
CA GLY A 36 1.14 29.11 -23.97
C GLY A 36 2.56 28.68 -23.57
N LYS A 37 2.81 27.39 -23.31
CA LYS A 37 4.14 26.89 -22.92
C LYS A 37 5.00 26.51 -24.13
N SER A 38 6.31 26.46 -23.93
CA SER A 38 7.25 26.02 -24.96
C SER A 38 6.99 24.56 -25.39
N ALA A 39 7.40 24.22 -26.61
CA ALA A 39 7.29 22.84 -27.13
C ALA A 39 7.95 21.82 -26.19
N ARG A 40 9.09 22.20 -25.59
CA ARG A 40 9.81 21.40 -24.59
C ARG A 40 8.94 21.05 -23.38
N VAL A 41 8.26 22.03 -22.78
CA VAL A 41 7.43 21.76 -21.59
C VAL A 41 6.20 20.93 -21.93
N ARG A 42 5.60 21.17 -23.10
CA ARG A 42 4.49 20.33 -23.60
C ARG A 42 4.91 18.87 -23.80
N GLU A 43 6.11 18.63 -24.31
CA GLU A 43 6.64 17.28 -24.46
C GLU A 43 6.93 16.63 -23.10
N LEU A 44 7.40 17.41 -22.13
CA LEU A 44 7.65 16.93 -20.78
C LEU A 44 6.37 16.56 -20.04
N LEU A 45 5.29 17.32 -20.24
CA LEU A 45 3.95 16.99 -19.73
C LEU A 45 3.43 15.66 -20.32
N LYS A 46 3.73 15.37 -21.59
CA LYS A 46 3.35 14.10 -22.23
C LYS A 46 4.16 12.91 -21.75
N SER A 47 5.48 13.01 -21.71
CA SER A 47 6.40 11.90 -21.44
C SER A 47 6.78 11.73 -19.96
N GLY A 48 6.85 12.84 -19.21
CA GLY A 48 7.24 12.91 -17.80
C GLY A 48 6.06 12.96 -16.81
N TRP A 49 4.86 12.65 -17.27
CA TRP A 49 3.61 12.81 -16.52
C TRP A 49 3.63 12.19 -15.11
N GLY A 50 4.15 10.96 -14.97
CA GLY A 50 4.26 10.30 -13.67
C GLY A 50 5.26 10.98 -12.71
N GLY A 51 6.20 11.77 -13.23
CA GLY A 51 7.13 12.57 -12.44
C GLY A 51 6.53 13.86 -11.91
N MET A 52 5.56 14.46 -12.63
CA MET A 52 4.90 15.70 -12.23
C MET A 52 3.64 15.48 -11.37
N LEU A 53 2.90 14.40 -11.62
CA LEU A 53 1.72 14.06 -10.82
C LEU A 53 2.07 13.70 -9.38
N LYS A 54 3.23 13.08 -9.14
CA LYS A 54 3.62 12.64 -7.80
C LYS A 54 3.80 13.82 -6.83
N PRO A 55 4.57 14.88 -7.17
CA PRO A 55 4.62 16.09 -6.36
C PRO A 55 3.25 16.74 -6.16
N ALA A 56 2.45 16.88 -7.22
CA ALA A 56 1.12 17.50 -7.12
C ALA A 56 0.17 16.69 -6.22
N ALA A 57 0.17 15.36 -6.33
CA ALA A 57 -0.61 14.49 -5.44
C ALA A 57 -0.11 14.56 -3.99
N ARG A 58 1.22 14.57 -3.77
CA ARG A 58 1.81 14.71 -2.43
C ARG A 58 1.45 16.03 -1.76
N ASN A 59 1.29 17.10 -2.54
CA ASN A 59 0.85 18.41 -2.06
C ASN A 59 -0.67 18.56 -1.99
N GLY A 60 -1.44 17.48 -2.17
CA GLY A 60 -2.90 17.52 -2.07
C GLY A 60 -3.60 18.27 -3.20
N GLN A 61 -2.91 18.53 -4.32
CA GLN A 61 -3.45 19.31 -5.44
C GLN A 61 -4.26 18.48 -6.42
N LEU A 62 -4.05 17.16 -6.46
CA LEU A 62 -4.82 16.25 -7.30
C LEU A 62 -5.03 14.89 -6.65
N CYS A 63 -6.17 14.27 -6.94
CA CYS A 63 -6.41 12.85 -6.75
C CYS A 63 -7.17 12.27 -7.96
N PHE A 64 -7.37 10.96 -7.99
CA PHE A 64 -8.20 10.34 -9.02
C PHE A 64 -9.67 10.71 -8.85
N GLY A 65 -10.29 11.15 -9.94
CA GLY A 65 -11.74 11.36 -10.03
C GLY A 65 -12.46 10.16 -10.64
N PRO A 66 -13.78 10.28 -10.87
CA PRO A 66 -14.56 9.26 -11.56
C PRO A 66 -14.03 9.00 -12.98
N ASN A 67 -13.79 7.74 -13.33
CA ASN A 67 -13.34 7.38 -14.68
C ASN A 67 -14.34 7.87 -15.74
N ARG A 68 -13.82 8.32 -16.88
CA ARG A 68 -14.61 8.64 -18.07
C ARG A 68 -14.40 7.52 -19.10
N GLY A 69 -15.30 6.53 -19.09
CA GLY A 69 -15.08 5.29 -19.83
C GLY A 69 -13.85 4.56 -19.32
N GLN A 70 -12.89 4.27 -20.20
CA GLN A 70 -11.61 3.65 -19.85
C GLN A 70 -10.55 4.66 -19.39
N SER A 71 -10.82 5.97 -19.48
CA SER A 71 -9.87 7.01 -19.12
C SER A 71 -9.94 7.35 -17.65
N VAL A 72 -8.77 7.39 -17.01
CA VAL A 72 -8.60 7.95 -15.67
C VAL A 72 -8.80 9.47 -15.74
N THR A 73 -9.47 10.02 -14.74
CA THR A 73 -9.60 11.47 -14.56
C THR A 73 -8.94 11.92 -13.26
N PHE A 74 -8.70 13.22 -13.16
CA PHE A 74 -8.13 13.88 -12.00
C PHE A 74 -9.08 15.00 -11.54
N VAL A 75 -9.12 15.21 -10.23
CA VAL A 75 -9.90 16.26 -9.56
C VAL A 75 -9.06 16.89 -8.46
N SER A 76 -9.43 18.11 -8.05
CA SER A 76 -8.86 18.75 -6.86
C SER A 76 -9.46 18.12 -5.60
N PRO A 77 -8.67 17.51 -4.70
CA PRO A 77 -9.17 16.94 -3.44
C PRO A 77 -9.91 17.98 -2.60
N GLN A 78 -9.38 19.20 -2.51
CA GLN A 78 -9.96 20.29 -1.73
C GLN A 78 -11.38 20.67 -2.19
N LYS A 79 -11.63 20.64 -3.50
CA LYS A 79 -12.94 20.99 -4.06
C LYS A 79 -13.90 19.80 -4.12
N TRP A 80 -13.36 18.59 -4.23
CA TRP A 80 -14.14 17.38 -4.43
C TRP A 80 -14.55 16.69 -3.13
N LEU A 81 -13.69 16.72 -2.11
CA LEU A 81 -13.94 16.06 -0.83
C LEU A 81 -14.65 17.01 0.15
N PRO A 82 -15.82 16.62 0.71
CA PRO A 82 -16.59 17.49 1.60
C PRO A 82 -15.89 17.78 2.93
N THR A 83 -14.91 16.97 3.32
CA THR A 83 -14.22 17.04 4.61
C THR A 83 -12.73 17.37 4.46
N TRP A 84 -12.34 18.01 3.34
CA TRP A 84 -10.95 18.42 3.17
C TRP A 84 -10.56 19.45 4.23
N ARG A 85 -9.40 19.25 4.86
CA ARG A 85 -8.81 20.20 5.79
C ARG A 85 -7.31 20.24 5.58
N GLU A 86 -6.73 21.42 5.70
CA GLU A 86 -5.30 21.56 5.84
C GLU A 86 -4.89 21.16 7.25
N VAL A 87 -3.74 20.49 7.35
CA VAL A 87 -3.16 20.04 8.62
C VAL A 87 -1.73 20.49 8.61
N ASP A 88 -1.26 21.00 9.75
CA ASP A 88 0.15 21.32 9.91
C ASP A 88 1.01 20.07 9.61
N PRO A 89 2.06 20.17 8.76
CA PRO A 89 2.86 19.01 8.38
C PRO A 89 3.54 18.29 9.56
N GLU A 90 3.93 19.02 10.61
CA GLU A 90 4.56 18.44 11.80
C GLU A 90 3.53 17.66 12.63
N GLU A 91 2.32 18.20 12.80
CA GLU A 91 1.21 17.48 13.43
C GLU A 91 0.77 16.26 12.61
N ALA A 92 0.70 16.42 11.28
CA ALA A 92 0.26 15.37 10.36
C ALA A 92 1.19 14.16 10.40
N ILE A 93 2.51 14.36 10.51
CA ILE A 93 3.44 13.23 10.54
C ILE A 93 3.37 12.46 11.86
N VAL A 94 3.18 13.16 12.98
CA VAL A 94 2.99 12.53 14.29
C VAL A 94 1.72 11.67 14.28
N GLU A 95 0.61 12.20 13.76
CA GLU A 95 -0.63 11.44 13.61
C GLU A 95 -0.49 10.26 12.65
N MET A 96 0.28 10.42 11.57
CA MET A 96 0.56 9.32 10.64
C MET A 96 1.35 8.20 11.31
N ALA A 97 2.39 8.52 12.10
CA ALA A 97 3.14 7.53 12.86
C ALA A 97 2.27 6.84 13.93
N ARG A 98 1.36 7.58 14.58
CA ARG A 98 0.40 7.00 15.52
C ARG A 98 -0.47 5.95 14.84
N ARG A 99 -1.05 6.25 13.67
CA ARG A 99 -1.86 5.30 12.88
C ARG A 99 -1.05 4.12 12.36
N TYR A 100 0.19 4.37 11.96
CA TYR A 100 1.13 3.33 11.57
C TYR A 100 1.35 2.34 12.73
N LEU A 101 1.65 2.82 13.94
CA LEU A 101 1.86 1.98 15.12
C LEU A 101 0.58 1.24 15.55
N ARG A 102 -0.61 1.84 15.39
CA ARG A 102 -1.88 1.11 15.62
C ARG A 102 -2.10 -0.05 14.64
N SER A 103 -1.51 0.02 13.45
CA SER A 103 -1.74 -0.96 12.38
C SER A 103 -0.63 -2.01 12.31
N TYR A 104 0.61 -1.61 12.58
CA TYR A 104 1.83 -2.39 12.39
C TYR A 104 2.72 -2.41 13.64
N GLY A 105 2.27 -1.90 14.78
CA GLY A 105 3.01 -2.03 16.04
C GLY A 105 3.03 -3.49 16.53
N PRO A 106 4.07 -3.91 17.26
CA PRO A 106 5.30 -3.18 17.58
C PRO A 106 6.19 -2.96 16.36
N ALA A 107 6.76 -1.76 16.23
CA ALA A 107 7.64 -1.40 15.12
C ALA A 107 8.73 -0.43 15.55
N THR A 108 9.79 -0.33 14.77
CA THR A 108 10.86 0.65 15.02
C THR A 108 10.67 1.91 14.18
N LYS A 109 11.36 2.99 14.58
CA LYS A 109 11.52 4.20 13.76
C LYS A 109 12.01 3.90 12.34
N SER A 110 12.88 2.90 12.18
CA SER A 110 13.42 2.50 10.88
C SER A 110 12.35 1.85 10.00
N ASP A 111 11.46 1.06 10.59
CA ASP A 111 10.33 0.44 9.88
C ASP A 111 9.40 1.51 9.32
N PHE A 112 9.02 2.51 10.15
CA PHE A 112 8.21 3.63 9.67
C PHE A 112 8.91 4.45 8.60
N ALA A 113 10.20 4.78 8.79
CA ALA A 113 10.98 5.50 7.78
C ALA A 113 10.91 4.75 6.44
N ARG A 114 11.12 3.44 6.45
CA ARG A 114 11.09 2.59 5.25
C ARG A 114 9.71 2.48 4.62
N TRP A 115 8.66 2.39 5.44
CA TRP A 115 7.26 2.34 5.02
C TRP A 115 6.81 3.66 4.39
N TRP A 116 7.16 4.80 5.00
CA TRP A 116 6.77 6.13 4.52
C TRP A 116 7.40 6.51 3.18
N GLY A 117 8.65 6.09 2.94
CA GLY A 117 9.38 6.43 1.70
C GLY A 117 10.88 6.66 1.86
N ALA A 118 11.48 6.18 2.96
CA ALA A 118 12.88 6.29 3.33
C ALA A 118 13.38 7.74 3.51
N TRP A 119 12.62 8.57 4.24
CA TRP A 119 13.01 9.95 4.59
C TRP A 119 13.35 10.05 6.08
N PRO A 120 14.64 10.04 6.47
CA PRO A 120 15.03 9.95 7.88
C PRO A 120 14.55 11.11 8.75
N GLY A 121 14.53 12.34 8.22
CA GLY A 121 14.08 13.52 8.97
C GLY A 121 12.63 13.41 9.44
N VAL A 122 11.77 12.83 8.60
CA VAL A 122 10.35 12.61 8.88
C VAL A 122 10.17 11.63 10.04
N ALA A 123 10.92 10.53 10.05
CA ALA A 123 10.81 9.52 11.10
C ALA A 123 11.32 10.05 12.46
N ASN A 124 12.36 10.89 12.47
CA ASN A 124 12.84 11.54 13.69
C ASN A 124 11.79 12.51 14.27
N ALA A 125 11.19 13.36 13.44
CA ALA A 125 10.13 14.27 13.87
C ALA A 125 8.94 13.49 14.47
N ALA A 126 8.52 12.43 13.79
CA ALA A 126 7.39 11.62 14.23
C ALA A 126 7.64 10.90 15.57
N TRP A 127 8.78 10.24 15.74
CA TRP A 127 9.12 9.54 16.99
C TRP A 127 9.31 10.52 18.15
N SER A 128 9.93 11.67 17.92
CA SER A 128 10.08 12.71 18.94
C SER A 128 8.71 13.24 19.39
N GLY A 129 7.79 13.49 18.45
CA GLY A 129 6.44 13.94 18.76
C GLY A 129 5.60 12.90 19.54
N LEU A 130 5.86 11.61 19.33
CA LEU A 130 5.20 10.52 20.04
C LEU A 130 5.91 10.07 21.32
N ALA A 131 7.06 10.64 21.70
CA ALA A 131 7.93 10.08 22.74
C ALA A 131 7.23 9.80 24.10
N LYS A 132 6.22 10.60 24.46
CA LYS A 132 5.43 10.41 25.70
C LYS A 132 4.33 9.35 25.59
N GLU A 133 3.98 8.95 24.37
CA GLU A 133 2.98 7.93 24.06
C GLU A 133 3.62 6.56 23.78
N LEU A 134 4.94 6.46 23.65
CA LEU A 134 5.62 5.22 23.27
C LEU A 134 6.07 4.40 24.48
N VAL A 135 5.87 3.09 24.39
CA VAL A 135 6.42 2.10 25.34
C VAL A 135 7.31 1.12 24.58
N PRO A 136 8.56 0.88 25.03
CA PRO A 136 9.42 -0.12 24.42
C PRO A 136 8.93 -1.53 24.75
N VAL A 137 8.94 -2.41 23.75
CA VAL A 137 8.60 -3.82 23.90
C VAL A 137 9.62 -4.70 23.18
N SER A 138 9.66 -5.98 23.54
CA SER A 138 10.52 -6.98 22.92
C SER A 138 9.68 -8.22 22.58
N VAL A 139 9.60 -8.54 21.29
CA VAL A 139 8.91 -9.73 20.79
C VAL A 139 9.96 -10.70 20.29
N GLU A 140 10.11 -11.84 20.96
CA GLU A 140 11.11 -12.86 20.61
C GLU A 140 12.55 -12.31 20.45
N GLY A 141 12.90 -11.31 21.27
CA GLY A 141 14.22 -10.65 21.25
C GLY A 141 14.34 -9.51 20.23
N VAL A 142 13.33 -9.28 19.39
CA VAL A 142 13.27 -8.13 18.48
C VAL A 142 12.65 -6.94 19.22
N ARG A 143 13.41 -5.85 19.32
CA ARG A 143 12.97 -4.61 19.98
C ARG A 143 12.12 -3.77 19.04
N GLY A 144 11.09 -3.15 19.59
CA GLY A 144 10.26 -2.15 18.92
C GLY A 144 9.53 -1.27 19.93
N GLU A 145 8.72 -0.35 19.43
CA GLU A 145 7.86 0.49 20.23
C GLU A 145 6.39 0.26 19.86
N ILE A 146 5.50 0.43 20.84
CA ILE A 146 4.05 0.50 20.66
C ILE A 146 3.52 1.78 21.30
N LEU A 147 2.27 2.13 21.02
CA LEU A 147 1.55 3.13 21.79
C LEU A 147 1.17 2.56 23.16
N ALA A 148 1.38 3.35 24.21
CA ALA A 148 1.06 2.99 25.59
C ALA A 148 -0.41 2.57 25.74
N GLY A 149 -1.32 3.25 25.04
CA GLY A 149 -2.76 2.93 25.05
C GLY A 149 -3.12 1.58 24.42
N ASP A 150 -2.21 0.97 23.66
CA ASP A 150 -2.42 -0.32 23.00
C ASP A 150 -1.75 -1.49 23.76
N LEU A 151 -0.96 -1.23 24.81
CA LEU A 151 -0.20 -2.24 25.54
C LEU A 151 -1.10 -3.31 26.15
N ASP A 152 -2.11 -2.92 26.93
CA ASP A 152 -3.03 -3.85 27.56
C ASP A 152 -3.76 -4.72 26.53
N SER A 153 -4.13 -4.14 25.39
CA SER A 153 -4.80 -4.88 24.31
C SER A 153 -3.87 -5.90 23.68
N LEU A 154 -2.59 -5.57 23.51
CA LEU A 154 -1.58 -6.46 22.95
C LEU A 154 -1.25 -7.62 23.90
N GLU A 155 -1.08 -7.35 25.19
CA GLU A 155 -0.78 -8.38 26.20
C GLU A 155 -1.92 -9.40 26.36
N ASN A 156 -3.16 -8.94 26.21
CA ASN A 156 -4.36 -9.78 26.32
C ASN A 156 -4.81 -10.36 24.96
N ALA A 157 -4.09 -10.06 23.88
CA ALA A 157 -4.42 -10.55 22.55
C ALA A 157 -4.28 -12.08 22.51
N ARG A 158 -5.31 -12.75 21.99
CA ARG A 158 -5.27 -14.20 21.76
C ARG A 158 -4.91 -14.45 20.31
N MET A 159 -3.82 -15.17 20.08
CA MET A 159 -3.50 -15.68 18.75
C MET A 159 -4.51 -16.76 18.38
N GLY A 160 -5.20 -16.56 17.25
CA GLY A 160 -6.08 -17.57 16.67
C GLY A 160 -5.38 -18.35 15.55
N ASP A 161 -5.84 -19.56 15.28
CA ASP A 161 -5.42 -20.39 14.13
C ASP A 161 -6.03 -19.90 12.81
N SER A 162 -6.08 -18.58 12.61
CA SER A 162 -6.69 -17.98 11.45
C SER A 162 -5.86 -18.24 10.20
N VAL A 163 -6.56 -18.50 9.10
CA VAL A 163 -5.98 -18.61 7.76
C VAL A 163 -6.65 -17.59 6.86
N GLN A 164 -5.85 -16.87 6.07
CA GLN A 164 -6.33 -15.82 5.18
C GLN A 164 -5.68 -15.95 3.80
N LEU A 165 -6.44 -15.61 2.75
CA LEU A 165 -5.92 -15.44 1.39
C LEU A 165 -5.69 -13.95 1.14
N LEU A 166 -4.47 -13.48 1.37
CA LEU A 166 -4.12 -12.08 1.14
C LEU A 166 -3.79 -11.87 -0.35
N PRO A 167 -4.34 -10.84 -1.00
CA PRO A 167 -4.10 -10.56 -2.42
C PRO A 167 -2.67 -10.09 -2.69
N LEU A 168 -2.39 -9.88 -3.99
CA LEU A 168 -1.17 -9.21 -4.43
C LEU A 168 -1.08 -7.83 -3.76
N PHE A 169 0.12 -7.44 -3.33
CA PHE A 169 0.40 -6.13 -2.71
C PHE A 169 -0.44 -5.83 -1.45
N ASP A 170 -0.83 -6.86 -0.69
CA ASP A 170 -1.56 -6.64 0.56
C ASP A 170 -0.72 -5.82 1.57
N PRO A 171 -1.29 -4.77 2.20
CA PRO A 171 -0.57 -3.91 3.15
C PRO A 171 0.04 -4.65 4.34
N TYR A 172 -0.48 -5.82 4.73
CA TYR A 172 0.07 -6.64 5.80
C TYR A 172 1.55 -6.99 5.55
N LEU A 173 1.94 -7.19 4.28
CA LEU A 173 3.32 -7.49 3.90
C LEU A 173 4.22 -6.25 3.81
N MET A 174 3.66 -5.05 3.92
CA MET A 174 4.34 -3.81 3.55
C MET A 174 4.70 -2.92 4.73
N GLY A 175 4.24 -3.25 5.94
CA GLY A 175 4.40 -2.41 7.13
C GLY A 175 5.83 -2.24 7.66
N TYR A 176 6.74 -3.18 7.36
CA TYR A 176 8.05 -3.25 8.00
C TYR A 176 9.22 -3.15 7.03
N ALA A 177 10.37 -2.70 7.53
CA ALA A 177 11.61 -2.68 6.75
C ALA A 177 12.13 -4.10 6.48
N THR A 178 11.93 -5.00 7.44
CA THR A 178 12.26 -6.42 7.33
C THR A 178 11.03 -7.29 7.49
N ARG A 179 11.03 -8.47 6.87
CA ARG A 179 9.85 -9.36 6.80
C ARG A 179 10.08 -10.72 7.46
N GLY A 180 11.11 -10.85 8.29
CA GLY A 180 11.48 -12.13 8.92
C GLY A 180 10.41 -12.71 9.83
N HIS A 181 9.56 -11.85 10.42
CA HIS A 181 8.41 -12.30 11.21
C HIS A 181 7.30 -12.91 10.35
N LEU A 182 7.27 -12.63 9.04
CA LEU A 182 6.26 -13.15 8.11
C LEU A 182 6.69 -14.49 7.51
N PHE A 183 7.96 -14.64 7.13
CA PHE A 183 8.48 -15.84 6.47
C PHE A 183 10.01 -15.91 6.55
N ASP A 184 10.52 -17.14 6.42
CA ASP A 184 11.96 -17.39 6.42
C ASP A 184 12.61 -16.84 5.15
N ALA A 185 13.87 -16.38 5.27
CA ALA A 185 14.59 -15.70 4.20
C ALA A 185 14.66 -16.48 2.88
N VAL A 186 14.70 -17.82 2.95
CA VAL A 186 14.71 -18.71 1.77
C VAL A 186 13.47 -18.55 0.88
N TYR A 187 12.33 -18.12 1.45
CA TYR A 187 11.09 -17.91 0.72
C TYR A 187 10.90 -16.47 0.24
N ALA A 188 11.79 -15.53 0.62
CA ALA A 188 11.68 -14.14 0.23
C ALA A 188 11.54 -13.93 -1.29
N PRO A 189 12.27 -14.65 -2.18
CA PRO A 189 12.11 -14.51 -3.63
C PRO A 189 10.75 -14.97 -4.18
N ARG A 190 9.98 -15.75 -3.41
CA ARG A 190 8.64 -16.21 -3.79
C ARG A 190 7.57 -15.16 -3.46
N VAL A 191 7.78 -14.41 -2.38
CA VAL A 191 6.87 -13.34 -1.94
C VAL A 191 7.21 -12.00 -2.57
N SER A 192 8.49 -11.61 -2.54
CA SER A 192 9.01 -10.34 -3.06
C SER A 192 9.83 -10.61 -4.31
N ARG A 193 9.21 -10.42 -5.47
CA ARG A 193 9.77 -10.74 -6.78
C ARG A 193 10.42 -9.52 -7.43
N THR A 194 11.01 -9.72 -8.60
CA THR A 194 11.63 -8.66 -9.41
C THR A 194 10.64 -7.54 -9.75
N ALA A 195 11.17 -6.36 -10.07
CA ALA A 195 10.37 -5.15 -10.38
C ALA A 195 9.39 -4.73 -9.27
N GLY A 196 9.67 -5.07 -8.01
CA GLY A 196 8.85 -4.68 -6.86
C GLY A 196 7.54 -5.46 -6.72
N TRP A 197 7.38 -6.57 -7.45
CA TRP A 197 6.18 -7.38 -7.42
C TRP A 197 6.00 -8.11 -6.08
N ILE A 198 4.83 -7.97 -5.46
CA ILE A 198 4.48 -8.67 -4.22
C ILE A 198 3.40 -9.72 -4.51
N SER A 199 3.74 -11.00 -4.32
CA SER A 199 2.86 -12.14 -4.55
C SER A 199 1.68 -12.17 -3.57
N ALA A 200 0.56 -12.75 -4.00
CA ALA A 200 -0.55 -13.08 -3.12
C ALA A 200 -0.15 -14.26 -2.23
N VAL A 201 -0.54 -14.23 -0.97
CA VAL A 201 -0.04 -15.16 0.06
C VAL A 201 -1.15 -15.82 0.84
N VAL A 202 -0.87 -17.04 1.30
CA VAL A 202 -1.67 -17.71 2.33
C VAL A 202 -1.03 -17.38 3.67
N LEU A 203 -1.75 -16.65 4.50
CA LEU A 203 -1.38 -16.38 5.89
C LEU A 203 -1.98 -17.48 6.77
N ALA A 204 -1.20 -18.06 7.68
CA ALA A 204 -1.67 -18.99 8.70
C ALA A 204 -1.02 -18.62 10.04
N GLY A 205 -1.83 -18.30 11.05
CA GLY A 205 -1.33 -17.88 12.37
C GLY A 205 -0.37 -16.68 12.30
N GLY A 206 -0.62 -15.73 11.39
CA GLY A 206 0.24 -14.55 11.20
C GLY A 206 1.51 -14.78 10.37
N ARG A 207 1.81 -16.00 9.92
CA ARG A 207 2.95 -16.30 9.03
C ARG A 207 2.53 -16.66 7.63
N VAL A 208 3.33 -16.31 6.64
CA VAL A 208 3.14 -16.69 5.25
C VAL A 208 3.62 -18.12 5.04
N VAL A 209 2.71 -19.00 4.64
CA VAL A 209 2.97 -20.44 4.47
C VAL A 209 2.92 -20.91 3.02
N ALA A 210 2.40 -20.08 2.12
CA ALA A 210 2.30 -20.34 0.69
C ALA A 210 2.10 -19.06 -0.11
N THR A 211 2.35 -19.12 -1.41
CA THR A 211 1.79 -18.16 -2.37
C THR A 211 0.55 -18.74 -3.04
N TRP A 212 -0.28 -17.87 -3.61
CA TRP A 212 -1.40 -18.31 -4.44
C TRP A 212 -1.62 -17.44 -5.66
N THR A 213 -2.33 -17.98 -6.64
CA THR A 213 -2.83 -17.27 -7.82
C THR A 213 -4.27 -17.65 -8.07
N HIS A 214 -4.98 -16.85 -8.87
CA HIS A 214 -6.33 -17.19 -9.31
C HIS A 214 -6.56 -16.91 -10.78
N ALA A 215 -7.57 -17.58 -11.34
CA ALA A 215 -8.15 -17.29 -12.63
C ALA A 215 -9.64 -17.60 -12.61
N VAL A 216 -10.45 -16.83 -13.33
CA VAL A 216 -11.87 -17.12 -13.53
C VAL A 216 -12.01 -17.83 -14.88
N ARG A 217 -12.63 -19.01 -14.89
CA ARG A 217 -12.94 -19.79 -16.10
C ARG A 217 -14.31 -20.45 -15.95
N ASP A 218 -15.14 -20.40 -16.97
CA ASP A 218 -16.45 -21.08 -17.00
C ASP A 218 -17.25 -20.96 -15.69
N THR A 219 -17.41 -19.73 -15.18
CA THR A 219 -18.10 -19.41 -13.91
C THR A 219 -17.49 -20.04 -12.64
N THR A 220 -16.22 -20.43 -12.70
CA THR A 220 -15.47 -21.04 -11.60
C THR A 220 -14.23 -20.19 -11.28
N LEU A 221 -14.03 -19.90 -9.99
CA LEU A 221 -12.81 -19.31 -9.48
C LEU A 221 -11.79 -20.43 -9.22
N HIS A 222 -10.79 -20.53 -10.10
CA HIS A 222 -9.68 -21.45 -9.94
C HIS A 222 -8.61 -20.80 -9.08
N ILE A 223 -8.28 -21.42 -7.95
CA ILE A 223 -7.20 -21.00 -7.06
C ILE A 223 -6.09 -22.05 -7.10
N SER A 224 -4.86 -21.58 -7.27
CA SER A 224 -3.66 -22.41 -7.24
C SER A 224 -2.83 -22.01 -6.04
N ILE A 225 -2.62 -22.95 -5.11
CA ILE A 225 -1.78 -22.77 -3.93
C ILE A 225 -0.41 -23.39 -4.19
N GLU A 226 0.65 -22.67 -3.86
CA GLU A 226 2.03 -23.15 -3.93
C GLU A 226 2.66 -23.12 -2.53
N PRO A 227 2.58 -24.22 -1.76
CA PRO A 227 3.07 -24.28 -0.40
C PRO A 227 4.59 -24.05 -0.31
N PHE A 228 5.02 -23.47 0.81
CA PHE A 228 6.44 -23.34 1.13
C PHE A 228 7.02 -24.65 1.65
N GLN A 229 6.21 -25.37 2.42
CA GLN A 229 6.49 -26.66 3.00
C GLN A 229 5.18 -27.44 3.18
N LYS A 230 5.22 -28.60 3.83
CA LYS A 230 4.01 -29.34 4.21
C LYS A 230 3.14 -28.46 5.10
N LEU A 231 1.92 -28.16 4.63
CA LEU A 231 0.96 -27.35 5.38
C LEU A 231 0.36 -28.14 6.54
N ALA A 232 0.02 -27.44 7.63
CA ALA A 232 -0.75 -28.02 8.72
C ALA A 232 -2.14 -28.49 8.23
N PRO A 233 -2.73 -29.53 8.86
CA PRO A 233 -3.96 -30.16 8.39
C PRO A 233 -5.16 -29.21 8.29
N ASN A 234 -5.23 -28.19 9.15
CA ASN A 234 -6.30 -27.19 9.20
C ASN A 234 -6.22 -26.15 8.07
N VAL A 235 -5.04 -25.94 7.44
CA VAL A 235 -4.85 -24.82 6.51
C VAL A 235 -5.71 -24.94 5.25
N MET A 236 -5.80 -26.11 4.63
CA MET A 236 -6.58 -26.24 3.39
C MET A 236 -8.09 -26.18 3.56
N PRO A 237 -8.69 -26.77 4.61
CA PRO A 237 -10.09 -26.51 4.93
C PRO A 237 -10.40 -25.01 4.97
N GLU A 238 -9.58 -24.23 5.66
CA GLU A 238 -9.77 -22.77 5.73
C GLU A 238 -9.49 -22.06 4.40
N VAL A 239 -8.48 -22.47 3.63
CA VAL A 239 -8.27 -21.94 2.26
C VAL A 239 -9.52 -22.16 1.40
N ARG A 240 -10.21 -23.31 1.52
CA ARG A 240 -11.47 -23.56 0.80
C ARG A 240 -12.57 -22.61 1.27
N HIS A 241 -12.64 -22.32 2.57
CA HIS A 241 -13.57 -21.36 3.13
C HIS A 241 -13.33 -19.95 2.59
N CYS A 242 -12.08 -19.45 2.67
CA CYS A 242 -11.69 -18.15 2.11
C CYS A 242 -11.93 -18.06 0.61
N ALA A 243 -11.62 -19.12 -0.15
CA ALA A 243 -11.85 -19.17 -1.58
C ALA A 243 -13.33 -19.03 -1.93
N ALA A 244 -14.22 -19.69 -1.19
CA ALA A 244 -15.66 -19.60 -1.39
C ALA A 244 -16.17 -18.19 -1.05
N ALA A 245 -15.64 -17.55 -0.01
CA ALA A 245 -15.96 -16.16 0.31
C ALA A 245 -15.52 -15.20 -0.81
N LEU A 246 -14.30 -15.38 -1.33
CA LEU A 246 -13.78 -14.59 -2.45
C LEU A 246 -14.63 -14.78 -3.72
N ALA A 247 -14.99 -16.01 -4.06
CA ALA A 247 -15.85 -16.30 -5.20
C ALA A 247 -17.22 -15.61 -5.06
N ARG A 248 -17.85 -15.69 -3.88
CA ARG A 248 -19.12 -14.98 -3.62
C ARG A 248 -18.98 -13.47 -3.79
N ALA A 249 -17.92 -12.87 -3.25
CA ALA A 249 -17.65 -11.44 -3.40
C ALA A 249 -17.45 -11.02 -4.88
N MET A 250 -16.96 -11.93 -5.71
CA MET A 250 -16.81 -11.73 -7.16
C MET A 250 -18.06 -12.09 -7.97
N GLY A 251 -19.17 -12.52 -7.34
CA GLY A 251 -20.37 -12.99 -8.03
C GLY A 251 -20.20 -14.36 -8.72
N ILE A 252 -19.26 -15.18 -8.26
CA ILE A 252 -18.91 -16.48 -8.83
C ILE A 252 -19.43 -17.60 -7.93
N GLY A 253 -20.19 -18.55 -8.49
CA GLY A 253 -20.86 -19.61 -7.72
C GLY A 253 -20.01 -20.84 -7.40
N ARG A 254 -18.84 -20.99 -8.04
CA ARG A 254 -18.00 -22.21 -7.93
C ARG A 254 -16.54 -21.87 -7.65
N THR A 255 -15.88 -22.73 -6.89
CA THR A 255 -14.44 -22.68 -6.66
C THR A 255 -13.79 -24.01 -7.01
N ALA A 256 -12.57 -23.95 -7.55
CA ALA A 256 -11.72 -25.10 -7.77
C ALA A 256 -10.34 -24.80 -7.21
N ILE A 257 -9.84 -25.64 -6.30
CA ILE A 257 -8.55 -25.42 -5.65
C ILE A 257 -7.58 -26.52 -6.06
N SER A 258 -6.39 -26.10 -6.48
CA SER A 258 -5.28 -26.99 -6.81
C SER A 258 -4.06 -26.65 -5.94
N ARG A 259 -3.24 -27.66 -5.66
CA ARG A 259 -1.91 -27.47 -5.08
C ARG A 259 -0.88 -27.75 -6.16
N ARG A 260 0.06 -26.83 -6.36
CA ARG A 260 1.19 -27.03 -7.27
C ARG A 260 2.44 -27.37 -6.45
N ALA A 261 3.13 -28.44 -6.84
CA ALA A 261 4.54 -28.58 -6.53
C ALA A 261 5.31 -27.60 -7.43
N ARG A 262 6.43 -27.06 -6.93
CA ARG A 262 7.26 -26.11 -7.68
C ARG A 262 7.54 -26.63 -9.10
N SER A 263 7.29 -25.82 -10.12
CA SER A 263 7.99 -25.98 -11.40
C SER A 263 9.43 -25.54 -11.17
N SER A 264 10.35 -26.49 -11.28
CA SER A 264 11.81 -26.34 -11.11
C SER A 264 12.33 -25.05 -11.72
#